data_AF-A0A8S4N128-F1
#
_entry.id   AF-A0A8S4N128-F1
#
_cell.length_a   1.000
_cell.length_b   1.000
_cell.length_c   1.000
_cell.angle_alpha   90.00
_cell.angle_beta   90.00
_cell.angle_gamma   90.00
#
_symmetry.space_group_name_H-M   'P 1'
#
loop_
_entity.id
_entity.type
_entity.pdbx_description
1 polymer ?
#
loop_
_entity_poly.entity_id
_entity_poly.type
_entity_poly.pdbx_seq_one_letter_code
_entity_poly.pdbx_strand_id
1 'polypeptide(L)'
;MMLHLVLVLIMHHNIILPTDGAGPTCNKCITKLNGILGTLKSDCTSEIAAMKTEMAKLVLEMAKLVTNMNIIGGKLDTSTTEVNENKKKLETQKVELTSAINDNGEKMGTLKAELTSAIQQNKEQLNAMKGQVMEAKSCACENKQRRSLIYYAGWSRDDGYMFTFAQAKAYCESQGHRLATPGQMDAAFELGYSECAWGWLSDGSTRYPMQMPGASGGCGPRRHVNIRLNRNPDALAGVYCSRG
;
A
#
# COMPACT_ATOMS: atom_id res chain seq x y z
N MET A 1 2.03 -41.94 -80.03
CA MET A 1 2.69 -40.95 -80.93
C MET A 1 3.51 -41.57 -82.05
N MET A 2 4.26 -42.67 -81.86
CA MET A 2 5.03 -43.28 -82.96
C MET A 2 4.18 -43.80 -84.14
N LEU A 3 2.94 -44.25 -83.90
CA LEU A 3 2.03 -44.69 -84.98
C LEU A 3 1.54 -43.51 -85.86
N HIS A 4 1.48 -42.29 -85.32
CA HIS A 4 1.05 -41.11 -86.06
C HIS A 4 2.15 -40.57 -86.98
N LEU A 5 3.42 -40.60 -86.56
CA LEU A 5 4.54 -40.23 -87.44
C LEU A 5 4.66 -41.16 -88.65
N VAL A 6 4.45 -42.47 -88.45
CA VAL A 6 4.52 -43.47 -89.54
C VAL A 6 3.41 -43.22 -90.58
N LEU A 7 2.20 -42.90 -90.15
CA LEU A 7 1.07 -42.59 -91.05
C LEU A 7 1.25 -41.26 -91.80
N VAL A 8 1.83 -40.24 -91.17
CA VAL A 8 2.06 -38.93 -91.81
C VAL A 8 3.13 -39.00 -92.90
N LEU A 9 4.15 -39.85 -92.72
CA LEU A 9 5.20 -40.09 -93.73
C LEU A 9 4.69 -40.85 -94.96
N ILE A 10 3.78 -41.81 -94.76
CA ILE A 10 3.15 -42.55 -95.86
C ILE A 10 2.25 -41.62 -96.70
N MET A 11 1.52 -40.70 -96.05
CA MET A 11 0.61 -39.76 -96.71
C MET A 11 1.34 -38.61 -97.45
N HIS A 12 2.43 -38.07 -96.90
CA HIS A 12 3.12 -36.93 -97.52
C HIS A 12 4.04 -37.30 -98.69
N HIS A 13 4.53 -38.54 -98.76
CA HIS A 13 5.56 -38.94 -99.73
C HIS A 13 5.08 -39.83 -100.88
N ASN A 14 3.78 -40.13 -100.95
CA ASN A 14 3.11 -40.82 -102.07
C ASN A 14 3.92 -42.06 -102.55
N ILE A 15 4.27 -42.94 -101.61
CA ILE A 15 5.08 -44.13 -101.88
C ILE A 15 4.16 -45.23 -102.45
N ILE A 16 4.09 -45.30 -103.78
CA ILE A 16 3.45 -46.40 -104.52
C ILE A 16 4.49 -47.53 -104.65
N LEU A 17 4.21 -48.70 -104.08
CA LEU A 17 5.02 -49.92 -104.29
C LEU A 17 4.70 -50.50 -105.67
N PRO A 18 5.69 -50.73 -106.55
CA PRO A 18 5.44 -51.32 -107.87
C PRO A 18 5.41 -52.84 -107.80
N THR A 19 4.33 -53.44 -108.29
CA THR A 19 4.25 -54.87 -108.65
C THR A 19 4.70 -55.03 -110.11
N ASP A 20 5.78 -55.81 -110.29
CA ASP A 20 6.21 -56.53 -111.50
C ASP A 20 7.14 -55.82 -112.53
N GLY A 21 8.28 -56.49 -112.84
CA GLY A 21 9.04 -56.35 -114.10
C GLY A 21 10.39 -55.61 -114.05
N ALA A 22 11.51 -56.32 -114.24
CA ALA A 22 12.87 -55.77 -114.22
C ALA A 22 13.26 -54.99 -115.52
N GLY A 23 13.69 -53.72 -115.35
CA GLY A 23 14.19 -52.74 -116.35
C GLY A 23 14.79 -51.52 -115.61
N PRO A 24 15.33 -50.44 -116.24
CA PRO A 24 16.25 -49.45 -115.64
C PRO A 24 15.64 -48.47 -114.60
N THR A 25 14.60 -48.89 -113.90
CA THR A 25 13.82 -48.18 -112.88
C THR A 25 14.47 -48.18 -111.50
N CYS A 26 15.41 -49.09 -111.24
CA CYS A 26 16.07 -49.23 -109.92
C CYS A 26 16.79 -47.94 -109.47
N ASN A 27 17.55 -47.29 -110.36
CA ASN A 27 18.38 -46.14 -109.98
C ASN A 27 17.54 -44.88 -109.68
N LYS A 28 16.41 -44.68 -110.39
CA LYS A 28 15.46 -43.59 -110.10
C LYS A 28 14.72 -43.80 -108.77
N CYS A 29 14.33 -45.03 -108.47
CA CYS A 29 13.72 -45.38 -107.18
C CYS A 29 14.70 -45.19 -106.01
N ILE A 30 15.96 -45.62 -106.17
CA ILE A 30 17.02 -45.40 -105.17
C ILE A 30 17.25 -43.90 -104.94
N THR A 31 17.34 -43.10 -106.00
CA THR A 31 17.55 -41.64 -105.88
C THR A 31 16.39 -40.97 -105.13
N LYS A 32 15.14 -41.37 -105.44
CA LYS A 32 13.95 -40.86 -104.74
C LYS A 32 13.97 -41.29 -103.27
N LEU A 33 14.17 -42.58 -102.98
CA LEU A 33 14.29 -43.11 -101.61
C LEU A 33 15.37 -42.41 -100.78
N ASN A 34 16.54 -42.15 -101.37
CA ASN A 34 17.62 -41.43 -100.70
C ASN A 34 17.25 -39.96 -100.39
N GLY A 35 16.48 -39.31 -101.27
CA GLY A 35 15.92 -37.98 -101.01
C GLY A 35 14.94 -37.99 -99.85
N ILE A 36 14.02 -38.97 -99.81
CA ILE A 36 13.06 -39.17 -98.71
C ILE A 36 13.78 -39.47 -97.40
N LEU A 37 14.80 -40.32 -97.43
CA LEU A 37 15.60 -40.65 -96.25
C LEU A 37 16.37 -39.43 -95.75
N GLY A 38 16.85 -38.58 -96.66
CA GLY A 38 17.50 -37.32 -96.36
C GLY A 38 16.58 -36.32 -95.66
N THR A 39 15.36 -36.11 -96.19
CA THR A 39 14.35 -35.23 -95.58
C THR A 39 13.88 -35.77 -94.22
N LEU A 40 13.59 -37.07 -94.12
CA LEU A 40 13.28 -37.70 -92.82
C LEU A 40 14.38 -37.47 -91.79
N LYS A 41 15.64 -37.62 -92.21
CA LYS A 41 16.80 -37.44 -91.33
C LYS A 41 16.92 -35.99 -90.88
N SER A 42 16.75 -35.01 -91.78
CA SER A 42 16.77 -33.60 -91.40
C SER A 42 15.62 -33.23 -90.47
N ASP A 43 14.41 -33.70 -90.75
CA ASP A 43 13.21 -33.39 -89.98
C ASP A 43 13.32 -33.96 -88.56
N CYS A 44 13.69 -35.24 -88.44
CA CYS A 44 13.94 -35.89 -87.14
C CYS A 44 15.06 -35.19 -86.36
N THR A 45 16.13 -34.74 -87.03
CA THR A 45 17.21 -33.98 -86.37
C THR A 45 16.72 -32.63 -85.85
N SER A 46 15.88 -31.93 -86.62
CA SER A 46 15.31 -30.63 -86.23
C SER A 46 14.32 -30.75 -85.06
N GLU A 47 13.47 -31.77 -85.06
CA GLU A 47 12.53 -32.05 -83.96
C GLU A 47 13.28 -32.45 -82.68
N ILE A 48 14.30 -33.30 -82.78
CA ILE A 48 15.16 -33.65 -81.64
C ILE A 48 15.86 -32.41 -81.08
N ALA A 49 16.35 -31.51 -81.93
CA ALA A 49 16.98 -30.26 -81.49
C ALA A 49 15.96 -29.33 -80.78
N ALA A 50 14.74 -29.23 -81.30
CA ALA A 50 13.66 -28.47 -80.66
C ALA A 50 13.27 -29.06 -79.30
N MET A 51 13.09 -30.39 -79.23
CA MET A 51 12.82 -31.10 -77.96
C MET A 51 13.95 -30.92 -76.94
N LYS A 52 15.23 -30.99 -77.37
CA LYS A 52 16.38 -30.72 -76.50
C LYS A 52 16.36 -29.29 -75.95
N THR A 53 15.96 -28.32 -76.78
CA THR A 53 15.88 -26.91 -76.38
C THR A 53 14.78 -26.68 -75.35
N GLU A 54 13.59 -27.25 -75.55
CA GLU A 54 12.50 -27.16 -74.57
C GLU A 54 12.83 -27.90 -73.27
N MET A 55 13.48 -29.07 -73.36
CA MET A 55 13.97 -29.79 -72.19
C MET A 55 15.00 -28.97 -71.41
N ALA A 56 15.92 -28.29 -72.10
CA ALA A 56 16.89 -27.40 -71.45
C ALA A 56 16.22 -26.21 -70.72
N LYS A 57 15.16 -25.62 -71.30
CA LYS A 57 14.37 -24.57 -70.62
C LYS A 57 13.71 -25.10 -69.34
N LEU A 58 13.10 -26.28 -69.40
CA LEU A 58 12.50 -26.94 -68.25
C LEU A 58 13.52 -27.23 -67.13
N VAL A 59 14.71 -27.71 -67.50
CA VAL A 59 15.82 -27.94 -66.55
C VAL A 59 16.24 -26.62 -65.88
N LEU A 60 16.30 -25.51 -66.62
CA LEU A 60 16.64 -24.20 -66.08
C LEU A 60 15.56 -23.68 -65.11
N GLU A 61 14.28 -23.83 -65.44
CA GLU A 61 13.17 -23.46 -64.55
C GLU A 61 13.17 -24.31 -63.27
N MET A 62 13.44 -25.61 -63.37
CA MET A 62 13.61 -26.47 -62.19
C MET A 62 14.78 -26.02 -61.31
N ALA A 63 15.92 -25.63 -61.90
CA ALA A 63 17.07 -25.12 -61.15
C ALA A 63 16.73 -23.83 -60.37
N LYS A 64 15.94 -22.92 -60.97
CA LYS A 64 15.43 -21.72 -60.28
C LYS A 64 14.53 -22.09 -59.11
N LEU A 65 13.62 -23.06 -59.29
CA LEU A 65 12.73 -23.53 -58.23
C LEU A 65 13.51 -24.13 -57.05
N VAL A 66 14.51 -24.98 -57.32
CA VAL A 66 15.40 -25.55 -56.29
C VAL A 66 16.11 -24.44 -55.51
N THR A 67 16.62 -23.41 -56.22
CA THR A 67 17.29 -22.27 -55.58
C THR A 67 16.34 -21.50 -54.66
N ASN A 68 15.12 -21.21 -55.12
CA ASN A 68 14.11 -20.53 -54.32
C ASN A 68 13.72 -21.34 -53.08
N MET A 69 13.59 -22.66 -53.23
CA MET A 69 13.26 -23.56 -52.12
C MET A 69 14.36 -23.55 -51.05
N ASN A 70 15.63 -23.53 -51.45
CA ASN A 70 16.75 -23.41 -50.51
C ASN A 70 16.74 -22.06 -49.76
N ILE A 71 16.44 -20.95 -50.44
CA ILE A 71 16.33 -19.63 -49.81
C ILE A 71 15.18 -19.61 -48.80
N ILE A 72 14.03 -20.20 -49.14
CA ILE A 72 12.88 -20.30 -48.24
C ILE A 72 13.24 -21.17 -47.03
N GLY A 73 13.92 -22.29 -47.24
CA GLY A 73 14.43 -23.15 -46.17
C GLY A 73 15.28 -22.39 -45.16
N GLY A 74 16.30 -21.66 -45.62
CA GLY A 74 17.16 -20.87 -44.73
C GLY A 74 16.42 -19.76 -43.97
N LYS A 75 15.43 -19.11 -44.60
CA LYS A 75 14.55 -18.14 -43.91
C LYS A 75 13.68 -18.81 -42.85
N LEU A 76 13.16 -20.00 -43.15
CA LEU A 76 12.35 -20.78 -42.20
C LEU A 76 13.19 -21.22 -41.00
N ASP A 77 14.44 -21.65 -41.21
CA ASP A 77 15.37 -22.03 -40.15
C ASP A 77 15.72 -20.84 -39.25
N THR A 78 15.96 -19.67 -39.85
CA THR A 78 16.22 -18.43 -39.13
C THR A 78 15.02 -18.05 -38.27
N SER A 79 13.82 -18.06 -38.85
CA SER A 79 12.58 -17.73 -38.15
C SER A 79 12.26 -18.75 -37.04
N THR A 80 12.55 -20.03 -37.27
CA THR A 80 12.40 -21.10 -36.26
C THR A 80 13.32 -20.86 -35.06
N THR A 81 14.56 -20.45 -35.31
CA THR A 81 15.53 -20.11 -34.26
C THR A 81 15.05 -18.91 -33.43
N GLU A 82 14.60 -17.84 -34.07
CA GLU A 82 14.07 -16.65 -33.40
C GLU A 82 12.85 -16.96 -32.53
N VAL A 83 11.91 -17.77 -33.04
CA VAL A 83 10.73 -18.21 -32.28
C VAL A 83 11.13 -19.00 -31.04
N ASN A 84 12.10 -19.91 -31.15
CA ASN A 84 12.59 -20.69 -30.02
C ASN A 84 13.29 -19.84 -28.96
N GLU A 85 14.07 -18.84 -29.39
CA GLU A 85 14.72 -17.92 -28.47
C GLU A 85 13.72 -17.02 -27.75
N ASN A 86 12.73 -16.50 -28.48
CA ASN A 86 11.65 -15.71 -27.90
C ASN A 86 10.81 -16.53 -26.91
N LYS A 87 10.53 -17.80 -27.23
CA LYS A 87 9.87 -18.71 -26.30
C LYS A 87 10.67 -18.88 -25.01
N LYS A 88 11.99 -19.03 -25.10
CA LYS A 88 12.87 -19.12 -23.92
C LYS A 88 12.82 -17.84 -23.09
N LYS A 89 12.91 -16.66 -23.71
CA LYS A 89 12.78 -15.36 -23.04
C LYS A 89 11.44 -15.22 -22.34
N LEU A 90 10.36 -15.64 -22.98
CA LEU A 90 9.01 -15.60 -22.40
C LEU A 90 8.87 -16.50 -21.17
N GLU A 91 9.42 -17.72 -21.21
CA GLU A 91 9.40 -18.61 -20.04
C GLU A 91 10.23 -18.05 -18.88
N THR A 92 11.39 -17.42 -19.16
CA THR A 92 12.17 -16.72 -18.12
C THR A 92 11.36 -15.58 -17.48
N GLN A 93 10.75 -14.72 -18.29
CA GLN A 93 9.91 -13.62 -17.79
C GLN A 93 8.73 -14.12 -16.97
N LYS A 94 8.12 -15.25 -17.36
CA LYS A 94 7.02 -15.86 -16.61
C LYS A 94 7.46 -16.35 -15.23
N VAL A 95 8.63 -16.96 -15.12
CA VAL A 95 9.19 -17.42 -13.83
C VAL A 95 9.48 -16.23 -12.93
N GLU A 96 10.14 -15.18 -13.45
CA GLU A 96 10.45 -13.96 -12.70
C GLU A 96 9.18 -13.27 -12.19
N LEU A 97 8.17 -13.13 -13.05
CA LEU A 97 6.89 -12.54 -12.67
C LEU A 97 6.18 -13.35 -11.59
N THR A 98 6.23 -14.68 -11.68
CA THR A 98 5.64 -15.57 -10.66
C THR A 98 6.34 -15.42 -9.32
N SER A 99 7.67 -15.34 -9.30
CA SER A 99 8.44 -15.09 -8.08
C SER A 99 8.06 -13.75 -7.46
N ALA A 100 8.01 -12.68 -8.25
CA ALA A 100 7.65 -11.35 -7.77
C ALA A 100 6.22 -11.30 -7.18
N ILE A 101 5.27 -12.03 -7.78
CA ILE A 101 3.90 -12.15 -7.25
C ILE A 101 3.91 -12.84 -5.87
N ASN A 102 4.66 -13.92 -5.72
CA ASN A 102 4.75 -14.65 -4.45
C ASN A 102 5.41 -13.79 -3.35
N ASP A 103 6.53 -13.14 -3.65
CA ASP A 103 7.22 -12.25 -2.71
C ASP A 103 6.31 -11.10 -2.26
N ASN A 104 5.53 -10.53 -3.18
CA ASN A 104 4.57 -9.49 -2.86
C ASN A 104 3.40 -10.04 -2.03
N GLY A 105 2.97 -11.28 -2.27
CA GLY A 105 1.99 -11.98 -1.46
C GLY A 105 2.43 -12.16 -0.02
N GLU A 106 3.68 -12.59 0.20
CA GLU A 106 4.27 -12.74 1.54
C GLU A 106 4.38 -11.40 2.26
N LYS A 107 4.93 -10.37 1.60
CA LYS A 107 5.02 -9.01 2.16
C LYS A 107 3.65 -8.47 2.55
N MET A 108 2.63 -8.69 1.73
CA MET A 108 1.26 -8.28 2.02
C MET A 108 0.67 -9.05 3.21
N GLY A 109 1.00 -10.34 3.35
CA GLY A 109 0.66 -11.16 4.51
C GLY A 109 1.25 -10.60 5.81
N THR A 110 2.55 -10.30 5.81
CA THR A 110 3.25 -9.70 6.95
C THR A 110 2.66 -8.34 7.32
N LEU A 111 2.46 -7.46 6.33
CA LEU A 111 1.88 -6.14 6.55
C LEU A 111 0.47 -6.22 7.15
N LYS A 112 -0.35 -7.18 6.71
CA LYS A 112 -1.68 -7.44 7.27
C LYS A 112 -1.60 -7.88 8.74
N ALA A 113 -0.64 -8.73 9.08
CA ALA A 113 -0.44 -9.21 10.46
C ALA A 113 0.04 -8.08 11.39
N GLU A 114 0.99 -7.26 10.93
CA GLU A 114 1.47 -6.08 11.65
C GLU A 114 0.35 -5.07 11.89
N LEU A 115 -0.43 -4.75 10.85
CA LEU A 115 -1.57 -3.83 10.96
C LEU A 115 -2.61 -4.34 11.97
N THR A 116 -2.92 -5.63 11.93
CA THR A 116 -3.88 -6.25 12.86
C THR A 116 -3.39 -6.15 14.30
N SER A 117 -2.10 -6.42 14.52
CA SER A 117 -1.47 -6.33 15.84
C SER A 117 -1.47 -4.89 16.38
N ALA A 118 -1.16 -3.90 15.53
CA ALA A 118 -1.19 -2.49 15.89
C ALA A 118 -2.60 -2.00 16.24
N ILE A 119 -3.63 -2.42 15.49
CA ILE A 119 -5.03 -2.11 15.81
C ILE A 119 -5.42 -2.67 17.19
N GLN A 120 -5.01 -3.90 17.49
CA GLN A 120 -5.31 -4.53 18.77
C GLN A 120 -4.61 -3.82 19.94
N GLN A 121 -3.34 -3.46 19.78
CA GLN A 121 -2.61 -2.67 20.77
C GLN A 121 -3.27 -1.30 21.00
N ASN A 122 -3.64 -0.60 19.93
CA ASN A 122 -4.33 0.69 20.03
C ASN A 122 -5.68 0.55 20.75
N LYS A 123 -6.41 -0.55 20.50
CA LYS A 123 -7.67 -0.86 21.19
C LYS A 123 -7.45 -1.11 22.69
N GLU A 124 -6.41 -1.83 23.06
CA GLU A 124 -6.05 -2.08 24.46
C GLU A 124 -5.61 -0.80 25.17
N GLN A 125 -4.77 0.02 24.54
CA GLN A 125 -4.38 1.33 25.04
C GLN A 125 -5.60 2.24 25.24
N LEU A 126 -6.53 2.26 24.28
CA LEU A 126 -7.77 3.02 24.40
C LEU A 126 -8.61 2.55 25.60
N ASN A 127 -8.69 1.24 25.84
CA ASN A 127 -9.41 0.69 26.99
C ASN A 127 -8.72 1.04 28.31
N ALA A 128 -7.38 1.00 28.36
CA ALA A 128 -6.60 1.41 29.53
C ALA A 128 -6.80 2.91 29.83
N MET A 129 -6.71 3.77 28.81
CA MET A 129 -6.97 5.21 28.95
C MET A 129 -8.41 5.49 29.43
N LYS A 130 -9.40 4.76 28.91
CA LYS A 130 -10.78 4.85 29.40
C LYS A 130 -10.87 4.51 30.89
N GLY A 131 -10.18 3.47 31.35
CA GLY A 131 -10.10 3.12 32.77
C GLY A 131 -9.55 4.28 33.62
N GLN A 132 -8.42 4.86 33.19
CA GLN A 132 -7.80 5.98 33.89
C GLN A 132 -8.69 7.23 33.93
N VAL A 133 -9.41 7.53 32.85
CA VAL A 133 -10.37 8.65 32.82
C VAL A 133 -11.54 8.40 33.77
N MET A 134 -12.03 7.17 33.86
CA MET A 134 -13.10 6.81 34.80
C MET A 134 -12.65 6.97 36.26
N GLU A 135 -11.40 6.61 36.57
CA GLU A 135 -10.80 6.80 37.89
C GLU A 135 -10.59 8.28 38.22
N ALA A 136 -10.07 9.07 37.27
CA ALA A 136 -9.92 10.52 37.45
C ALA A 136 -11.27 11.23 37.65
N LYS A 137 -12.34 10.77 36.97
CA LYS A 137 -13.70 11.27 37.21
C LYS A 137 -14.19 10.97 38.62
N SER A 138 -13.84 9.81 39.20
CA SER A 138 -14.17 9.48 40.60
C SER A 138 -13.49 10.45 41.58
N CYS A 139 -12.20 10.73 41.38
CA CYS A 139 -11.45 11.69 42.19
C CYS A 139 -12.02 13.12 42.10
N ALA A 140 -12.50 13.54 40.92
CA ALA A 140 -13.16 14.84 40.77
C ALA A 140 -14.52 14.92 41.50
N CYS A 141 -15.28 13.82 41.56
CA CYS A 141 -16.56 13.77 42.26
C CYS A 141 -16.37 13.88 43.78
N GLU A 142 -15.39 13.16 44.33
CA GLU A 142 -15.02 13.25 45.76
C GLU A 142 -14.51 14.64 46.13
N ASN A 143 -13.71 15.28 45.26
CA ASN A 143 -13.20 16.63 45.51
C ASN A 143 -14.28 17.72 45.41
N LYS A 144 -15.34 17.53 44.61
CA LYS A 144 -16.49 18.46 44.57
C LYS A 144 -17.25 18.50 45.91
N GLN A 145 -17.26 17.39 46.65
CA GLN A 145 -17.78 17.31 48.02
C GLN A 145 -16.80 17.87 49.07
N ARG A 146 -15.51 18.02 48.75
CA ARG A 146 -14.47 18.66 49.59
C ARG A 146 -14.28 20.15 49.32
N ARG A 147 -15.30 20.90 48.88
CA ARG A 147 -15.23 22.37 49.04
C ARG A 147 -15.04 22.65 50.52
N SER A 148 -13.91 23.26 50.91
CA SER A 148 -13.63 23.59 52.31
C SER A 148 -14.86 24.26 52.91
N LEU A 149 -15.40 23.64 53.97
CA LEU A 149 -16.57 24.14 54.70
C LEU A 149 -16.35 25.57 55.20
N ILE A 150 -15.08 25.97 55.32
CA ILE A 150 -14.65 27.28 55.82
C ILE A 150 -13.65 27.96 54.87
N TYR A 151 -13.55 29.29 54.96
CA TYR A 151 -12.51 30.09 54.31
C TYR A 151 -12.03 31.22 55.22
N TYR A 152 -10.82 31.71 54.96
CA TYR A 152 -10.16 32.76 55.73
C TYR A 152 -10.24 34.14 55.05
N ALA A 153 -10.30 35.22 55.85
CA ALA A 153 -10.15 36.61 55.42
C ALA A 153 -9.59 37.49 56.55
N GLY A 154 -9.14 38.71 56.24
CA GLY A 154 -8.82 39.74 57.26
C GLY A 154 -7.37 39.79 57.74
N TRP A 155 -6.42 39.48 56.85
CA TRP A 155 -5.00 39.74 57.05
C TRP A 155 -4.39 40.42 55.81
N SER A 156 -3.59 41.46 56.04
CA SER A 156 -2.80 42.16 55.01
C SER A 156 -1.35 42.35 55.50
N ARG A 157 -0.41 42.48 54.57
CA ARG A 157 1.00 42.80 54.93
C ARG A 157 1.15 44.21 55.50
N ASP A 158 0.32 45.15 55.04
CA ASP A 158 0.43 46.56 55.41
C ASP A 158 -0.38 46.87 56.67
N ASP A 159 -1.57 46.27 56.80
CA ASP A 159 -2.52 46.56 57.89
C ASP A 159 -2.56 45.47 58.98
N GLY A 160 -1.88 44.35 58.77
CA GLY A 160 -1.90 43.22 59.69
C GLY A 160 -3.31 42.61 59.81
N TYR A 161 -3.71 42.27 61.04
CA TYR A 161 -5.04 41.75 61.32
C TYR A 161 -6.09 42.86 61.33
N MET A 162 -7.23 42.63 60.69
CA MET A 162 -8.15 43.71 60.31
C MET A 162 -9.49 43.72 61.06
N PHE A 163 -9.85 42.65 61.78
CA PHE A 163 -11.19 42.50 62.35
C PHE A 163 -11.20 42.31 63.86
N THR A 164 -12.02 43.08 64.56
CA THR A 164 -12.55 42.73 65.89
C THR A 164 -13.58 41.60 65.77
N PHE A 165 -14.00 40.99 66.89
CA PHE A 165 -14.99 39.91 66.83
C PHE A 165 -16.32 40.36 66.18
N ALA A 166 -16.79 41.57 66.50
CA ALA A 166 -18.00 42.12 65.92
C ALA A 166 -17.86 42.37 64.41
N GLN A 167 -16.70 42.89 63.96
CA GLN A 167 -16.42 43.13 62.54
C GLN A 167 -16.27 41.81 61.77
N ALA A 168 -15.62 40.81 62.35
CA ALA A 168 -15.48 39.49 61.77
C ALA A 168 -16.85 38.83 61.51
N LYS A 169 -17.76 38.93 62.50
CA LYS A 169 -19.14 38.45 62.36
C LYS A 169 -19.86 39.17 61.21
N ALA A 170 -19.83 40.49 61.22
CA ALA A 170 -20.48 41.31 60.19
C ALA A 170 -19.90 41.03 58.78
N TYR A 171 -18.59 40.80 58.68
CA TYR A 171 -17.93 40.45 57.43
C TYR A 171 -18.50 39.15 56.86
N CYS A 172 -18.52 38.07 57.64
CA CYS A 172 -19.08 36.80 57.15
C CYS A 172 -20.55 36.95 56.73
N GLU A 173 -21.36 37.66 57.53
CA GLU A 173 -22.77 37.91 57.24
C GLU A 173 -22.96 38.71 55.94
N SER A 174 -22.12 39.72 55.69
CA SER A 174 -22.13 40.49 54.44
C SER A 174 -21.85 39.65 53.19
N GLN A 175 -21.11 38.54 53.34
CA GLN A 175 -20.81 37.59 52.28
C GLN A 175 -21.87 36.47 52.16
N GLY A 176 -23.00 36.58 52.88
CA GLY A 176 -24.03 35.53 52.91
C GLY A 176 -23.58 34.26 53.66
N HIS A 177 -22.62 34.40 54.58
CA HIS A 177 -21.99 33.32 55.31
C HIS A 177 -22.09 33.55 56.82
N ARG A 178 -21.66 32.59 57.63
CA ARG A 178 -21.62 32.71 59.10
C ARG A 178 -20.18 32.57 59.58
N LEU A 179 -19.90 32.97 60.81
CA LEU A 179 -18.65 32.56 61.45
C LEU A 179 -18.56 31.04 61.46
N ALA A 180 -17.40 30.51 61.12
CA ALA A 180 -17.12 29.09 61.24
C ALA A 180 -17.22 28.66 62.71
N THR A 181 -17.83 27.51 62.95
CA THR A 181 -17.81 26.90 64.28
C THR A 181 -16.48 26.21 64.56
N PRO A 182 -16.10 26.02 65.83
CA PRO A 182 -15.01 25.14 66.20
C PRO A 182 -15.07 23.78 65.52
N GLY A 183 -16.24 23.13 65.51
CA GLY A 183 -16.41 21.83 64.87
C GLY A 183 -16.22 21.86 63.35
N GLN A 184 -16.63 22.94 62.68
CA GLN A 184 -16.37 23.12 61.24
C GLN A 184 -14.89 23.36 60.95
N MET A 185 -14.19 24.09 61.82
CA MET A 185 -12.74 24.25 61.74
C MET A 185 -12.01 22.91 61.94
N ASP A 186 -12.37 22.16 62.97
CA ASP A 186 -11.76 20.86 63.27
C ASP A 186 -12.03 19.85 62.13
N ALA A 187 -13.25 19.83 61.59
CA ALA A 187 -13.58 19.00 60.42
C ALA A 187 -12.81 19.41 59.16
N ALA A 188 -12.70 20.72 58.87
CA ALA A 188 -11.91 21.22 57.75
C ALA A 188 -10.43 20.87 57.93
N PHE A 189 -9.92 20.96 59.15
CA PHE A 189 -8.57 20.55 59.51
C PHE A 189 -8.37 19.04 59.32
N GLU A 190 -9.28 18.17 59.72
CA GLU A 190 -9.08 16.74 59.45
C GLU A 190 -9.11 16.41 57.94
N LEU A 191 -9.73 17.26 57.13
CA LEU A 191 -9.72 17.17 55.67
C LEU A 191 -8.51 17.81 54.97
N GLY A 192 -7.55 18.37 55.73
CA GLY A 192 -6.32 18.92 55.18
C GLY A 192 -6.30 20.45 55.03
N TYR A 193 -7.25 21.19 55.59
CA TYR A 193 -7.23 22.65 55.59
C TYR A 193 -6.07 23.19 56.46
N SER A 194 -5.28 24.14 55.92
CA SER A 194 -4.11 24.73 56.58
C SER A 194 -4.06 26.22 56.27
N GLU A 195 -3.92 27.06 57.29
CA GLU A 195 -3.81 28.52 57.18
C GLU A 195 -2.98 29.08 58.34
N CYS A 196 -1.91 29.82 58.03
CA CYS A 196 -0.92 30.33 59.00
C CYS A 196 -1.35 31.70 59.56
N ALA A 197 -2.61 31.84 59.96
CA ALA A 197 -3.15 33.11 60.40
C ALA A 197 -4.26 32.97 61.46
N TRP A 198 -4.19 33.78 62.51
CA TRP A 198 -5.22 33.83 63.53
C TRP A 198 -6.52 34.38 62.94
N GLY A 199 -7.64 33.71 63.24
CA GLY A 199 -8.95 34.19 62.83
C GLY A 199 -10.05 33.84 63.82
N TRP A 200 -11.04 34.73 63.92
CA TRP A 200 -12.22 34.58 64.77
C TRP A 200 -13.12 33.42 64.32
N LEU A 201 -13.65 32.70 65.31
CA LEU A 201 -14.68 31.67 65.18
C LEU A 201 -15.95 32.03 65.95
N SER A 202 -17.03 31.29 65.73
CA SER A 202 -18.36 31.58 66.30
C SER A 202 -18.43 31.54 67.83
N ASP A 203 -17.48 30.86 68.50
CA ASP A 203 -17.38 30.77 69.96
C ASP A 203 -16.61 31.94 70.59
N GLY A 204 -16.14 32.91 69.78
CA GLY A 204 -15.30 34.00 70.23
C GLY A 204 -13.85 33.58 70.52
N SER A 205 -13.44 32.37 70.14
CA SER A 205 -12.02 32.01 70.10
C SER A 205 -11.39 32.50 68.80
N THR A 206 -10.08 32.75 68.85
CA THR A 206 -9.27 32.84 67.63
C THR A 206 -8.47 31.56 67.47
N ARG A 207 -8.47 31.00 66.26
CA ARG A 207 -7.73 29.78 65.95
C ARG A 207 -6.89 29.92 64.69
N TYR A 208 -5.89 29.08 64.51
CA TYR A 208 -5.26 28.86 63.20
C TYR A 208 -4.91 27.38 63.01
N PRO A 209 -5.31 26.76 61.88
CA PRO A 209 -5.01 25.37 61.54
C PRO A 209 -3.69 25.22 60.78
N MET A 210 -2.82 24.28 61.18
CA MET A 210 -1.54 24.02 60.50
C MET A 210 -1.36 22.53 60.18
N GLN A 211 -1.29 22.15 58.89
CA GLN A 211 -1.14 20.76 58.44
C GLN A 211 0.33 20.35 58.26
N MET A 212 1.09 21.17 57.54
CA MET A 212 2.47 20.89 57.18
C MET A 212 3.40 21.85 57.91
N PRO A 213 4.14 21.39 58.93
CA PRO A 213 5.14 22.21 59.57
C PRO A 213 6.39 22.28 58.68
N GLY A 214 6.57 23.39 57.98
CA GLY A 214 7.83 23.64 57.28
C GLY A 214 7.70 24.45 56.00
N ALA A 215 7.65 25.77 56.16
CA ALA A 215 8.26 26.74 55.25
C ALA A 215 7.99 28.14 55.81
N SER A 216 8.97 28.71 56.54
CA SER A 216 9.08 30.15 56.87
C SER A 216 7.92 30.83 57.64
N GLY A 217 8.19 31.36 58.85
CA GLY A 217 7.45 32.54 59.34
C GLY A 217 6.57 32.43 60.60
N GLY A 218 6.89 31.59 61.60
CA GLY A 218 6.35 31.76 62.96
C GLY A 218 5.13 30.92 63.37
N CYS A 219 4.65 30.00 62.53
CA CYS A 219 3.46 29.14 62.81
C CYS A 219 3.76 27.77 63.43
N GLY A 220 4.95 27.57 64.01
CA GLY A 220 5.31 26.39 64.79
C GLY A 220 5.62 25.11 63.99
N PRO A 221 6.26 24.09 64.62
CA PRO A 221 6.83 22.94 63.92
C PRO A 221 5.95 21.67 63.93
N ARG A 222 4.67 21.74 64.32
CA ARG A 222 3.79 20.55 64.41
C ARG A 222 2.49 20.74 63.64
N ARG A 223 1.82 19.64 63.27
CA ARG A 223 0.41 19.67 62.87
C ARG A 223 -0.45 19.99 64.09
N HIS A 224 -1.20 21.09 64.07
CA HIS A 224 -2.06 21.49 65.20
C HIS A 224 -3.12 22.50 64.78
N VAL A 225 -4.20 22.62 65.56
CA VAL A 225 -5.06 23.80 65.58
C VAL A 225 -4.74 24.58 66.84
N ASN A 226 -4.15 25.75 66.69
CA ASN A 226 -3.78 26.57 67.84
C ASN A 226 -5.00 27.37 68.30
N ILE A 227 -5.24 27.40 69.61
CA ILE A 227 -6.43 28.07 70.19
C ILE A 227 -5.97 29.22 71.07
N ARG A 228 -6.52 30.41 70.83
CA ARG A 228 -6.43 31.56 71.74
C ARG A 228 -7.83 31.90 72.20
N LEU A 229 -8.04 31.79 73.52
CA LEU A 229 -9.21 32.35 74.17
C LEU A 229 -9.01 33.85 74.27
N ASN A 230 -9.53 34.58 73.29
CA ASN A 230 -9.39 36.02 73.26
C ASN A 230 -10.42 36.65 74.21
N ARG A 231 -9.97 37.00 75.42
CA ARG A 231 -10.84 37.66 76.43
C ARG A 231 -11.15 39.11 76.07
N ASN A 232 -10.44 39.67 75.09
CA ASN A 232 -10.69 41.00 74.56
C ASN A 232 -11.40 40.90 73.19
N PRO A 233 -12.70 41.22 73.08
CA PRO A 233 -13.42 41.17 71.80
C PRO A 233 -12.93 42.22 70.79
N ASP A 234 -12.21 43.25 71.25
CA ASP A 234 -11.68 44.34 70.42
C ASP A 234 -10.28 44.06 69.88
N ALA A 235 -9.68 42.92 70.23
CA ALA A 235 -8.40 42.53 69.65
C ALA A 235 -8.55 42.19 68.16
N LEU A 236 -7.55 42.54 67.36
CA LEU A 236 -7.61 42.33 65.92
C LEU A 236 -7.12 40.92 65.55
N ALA A 237 -7.91 40.24 64.71
CA ALA A 237 -7.55 38.98 64.04
C ALA A 237 -8.14 38.97 62.62
N GLY A 238 -7.89 37.90 61.87
CA GLY A 238 -8.68 37.59 60.69
C GLY A 238 -10.02 36.95 61.07
N VAL A 239 -10.65 36.28 60.13
CA VAL A 239 -11.93 35.60 60.33
C VAL A 239 -12.00 34.33 59.50
N TYR A 240 -12.58 33.27 60.08
CA TYR A 240 -12.99 32.10 59.31
C TYR A 240 -14.51 32.11 59.17
N CYS A 241 -14.98 32.04 57.92
CA CYS A 241 -16.40 32.02 57.60
C CYS A 241 -16.77 30.65 57.04
N SER A 242 -17.94 30.13 57.42
CA SER A 242 -18.50 28.90 56.88
C SER A 242 -19.44 29.16 55.71
N ARG A 243 -19.25 28.38 54.63
CA ARG A 243 -20.20 28.33 53.52
C ARG A 243 -21.28 27.32 53.90
N GLY A 244 -22.50 27.82 54.10
CA GLY A 244 -23.67 27.00 54.47
C GLY A 244 -24.04 25.98 53.41
#